data_AF-A0A9P7TVR8-F1
#
_entry.id   AF-A0A9P7TVR8-F1
#
_cell.length_a   1.000
_cell.length_b   1.000
_cell.length_c   1.000
_cell.angle_alpha   90.00
_cell.angle_beta   90.00
_cell.angle_gamma   90.00
#
_symmetry.space_group_name_H-M   'P 1'
#
loop_
_entity.id
_entity.type
_entity.pdbx_description
1 polymer ?
#
loop_
_entity_poly.entity_id
_entity_poly.type
_entity_poly.pdbx_seq_one_letter_code
_entity_poly.pdbx_strand_id
1 'polypeptide(L)'
;MTTSLQLTAIGWLLLSVAHTINAKDWQANAKFQALSSISSACAKAGWYQGTLLNYAWSQNPALLHDPVHKAIAGTMVAIMWVSGWWYSKNGVTGPKVAVGVMGALQAYAAFAA
;
A
#
# COMPACT_ATOMS: atom_id res chain seq x y z
N MET A 1 0.69 16.44 -12.56
CA MET A 1 1.00 16.01 -11.17
C MET A 1 -0.17 15.88 -10.18
N THR A 2 -0.99 16.91 -9.90
CA THR A 2 -1.93 16.88 -8.75
C THR A 2 -3.02 15.81 -8.85
N THR A 3 -3.63 15.62 -10.02
CA THR A 3 -4.71 14.64 -10.22
C THR A 3 -4.22 13.20 -10.07
N SER A 4 -3.02 12.86 -10.56
CA SER A 4 -2.46 11.50 -10.40
C SER A 4 -2.11 11.20 -8.93
N LEU A 5 -1.64 12.20 -8.17
CA LEU A 5 -1.41 12.05 -6.73
C LEU A 5 -2.71 11.87 -5.94
N GLN A 6 -3.78 12.59 -6.31
CA GLN A 6 -5.11 12.40 -5.72
C GLN A 6 -5.67 11.00 -6.01
N LEU A 7 -5.57 10.53 -7.26
CA LEU A 7 -5.96 9.17 -7.63
C LEU A 7 -5.15 8.12 -6.88
N THR A 8 -3.85 8.36 -6.70
CA THR A 8 -2.97 7.49 -5.91
C THR A 8 -3.43 7.45 -4.45
N ALA A 9 -3.72 8.59 -3.83
CA ALA A 9 -4.21 8.67 -2.45
C ALA A 9 -5.54 7.92 -2.26
N ILE A 10 -6.50 8.10 -3.18
CA ILE A 10 -7.77 7.36 -3.17
C ILE A 10 -7.52 5.86 -3.34
N GLY A 11 -6.66 5.47 -4.27
CA GLY A 11 -6.30 4.06 -4.50
C GLY A 11 -5.69 3.40 -3.26
N TRP A 12 -4.81 4.09 -2.54
CA TRP A 12 -4.27 3.61 -1.26
C TRP A 12 -5.35 3.47 -0.19
N LEU A 13 -6.29 4.40 -0.11
CA LEU A 13 -7.41 4.31 0.83
C LEU A 13 -8.27 3.08 0.53
N LEU A 14 -8.64 2.88 -0.74
CA LEU A 14 -9.44 1.73 -1.17
C LEU A 14 -8.70 0.40 -0.92
N LEU A 15 -7.39 0.35 -1.21
CA LEU A 15 -6.55 -0.81 -0.89
C LEU A 15 -6.56 -1.12 0.61
N SER A 16 -6.35 -0.12 1.47
CA SER A 16 -6.32 -0.32 2.93
C SER A 16 -7.66 -0.85 3.46
N VAL A 17 -8.78 -0.34 2.96
CA VAL A 17 -10.12 -0.84 3.30
C VAL A 17 -10.31 -2.27 2.80
N ALA A 18 -10.02 -2.55 1.53
CA ALA A 18 -10.17 -3.87 0.94
C ALA A 18 -9.27 -4.92 1.64
N HIS A 19 -8.04 -4.56 2.01
CA HIS A 19 -7.15 -5.41 2.79
C HIS A 19 -7.73 -5.73 4.17
N THR A 20 -8.28 -4.73 4.86
CA THR A 20 -8.91 -4.94 6.18
C THR A 20 -10.11 -5.87 6.10
N ILE A 21 -10.91 -5.76 5.04
CA ILE A 21 -12.06 -6.65 4.81
C ILE A 21 -11.58 -8.07 4.50
N ASN A 22 -10.68 -8.24 3.53
CA ASN A 22 -10.14 -9.54 3.14
C ASN A 22 -9.31 -10.21 4.26
N ALA A 23 -8.82 -9.42 5.22
CA ALA A 23 -8.10 -9.96 6.36
C ALA A 23 -8.96 -10.89 7.21
N LYS A 24 -10.29 -10.71 7.21
CA LYS A 24 -11.23 -11.52 7.99
C LYS A 24 -11.12 -13.01 7.65
N ASP A 25 -10.96 -13.35 6.36
CA ASP A 25 -10.99 -14.74 5.89
C ASP A 25 -9.80 -15.56 6.42
N TRP A 26 -8.58 -15.00 6.36
CA TRP A 26 -7.41 -15.68 6.91
C TRP A 26 -7.28 -15.51 8.43
N GLN A 27 -7.79 -14.41 9.00
CA GLN A 27 -7.87 -14.25 10.47
C GLN A 27 -8.88 -15.19 11.13
N ALA A 28 -9.84 -15.73 10.38
CA ALA A 28 -10.76 -16.75 10.86
C ALA A 28 -10.06 -18.11 11.11
N ASN A 29 -8.85 -18.31 10.58
CA ASN A 29 -8.07 -19.52 10.82
C ASN A 29 -7.57 -19.59 12.28
N ALA A 30 -7.73 -20.75 12.93
CA ALA A 30 -7.33 -20.96 14.32
C ALA A 30 -5.87 -20.59 14.63
N LYS A 31 -4.94 -20.75 13.67
CA LYS A 31 -3.53 -20.35 13.82
C LYS A 31 -3.36 -18.83 13.95
N PHE A 32 -4.21 -18.06 13.28
CA PHE A 32 -4.20 -16.60 13.36
C PHE A 32 -4.94 -16.08 14.60
N GLN A 33 -5.96 -16.80 15.07
CA GLN A 33 -6.63 -16.48 16.34
C GLN A 33 -5.73 -16.74 17.55
N ALA A 34 -4.75 -17.63 17.42
CA ALA A 34 -3.76 -17.92 18.46
C ALA A 34 -2.60 -16.93 18.53
N LEU A 35 -2.54 -15.92 17.64
CA LEU A 35 -1.49 -14.90 17.68
C LEU A 35 -1.61 -14.02 18.94
N SER A 36 -0.46 -13.54 19.44
CA SER A 36 -0.44 -12.57 20.53
C SER A 36 -1.13 -11.26 20.12
N SER A 37 -1.62 -10.51 21.11
CA SER A 37 -2.26 -9.21 20.90
C SER A 37 -1.37 -8.23 20.13
N ILE A 38 -0.05 -8.29 20.36
CA ILE A 38 0.96 -7.47 19.67
C ILE A 38 0.99 -7.81 18.17
N SER A 39 1.14 -9.09 17.83
CA SER A 39 1.19 -9.54 16.43
C SER A 39 -0.11 -9.21 15.68
N SER A 40 -1.26 -9.33 16.36
CA SER A 40 -2.57 -8.99 15.79
C SER A 40 -2.72 -7.49 15.53
N ALA A 41 -2.24 -6.63 16.45
CA ALA A 41 -2.27 -5.18 16.28
C ALA A 41 -1.40 -4.72 15.11
N CYS A 42 -0.16 -5.23 15.00
CA CYS A 42 0.74 -4.91 13.89
C CYS A 42 0.15 -5.33 12.54
N ALA A 43 -0.47 -6.51 12.46
CA ALA A 43 -1.09 -7.02 11.23
C ALA A 43 -2.30 -6.18 10.77
N LYS A 44 -2.97 -5.46 11.67
CA LYS A 44 -4.16 -4.65 11.38
C LYS A 44 -3.85 -3.17 11.15
N ALA A 45 -3.03 -2.56 12.01
CA ALA A 45 -2.83 -1.11 12.02
C ALA A 45 -1.81 -0.62 10.97
N GLY A 46 -0.82 -1.45 10.62
CA GLY A 46 0.28 -1.04 9.72
C GLY A 46 -0.18 -0.57 8.34
N TRP A 47 -1.30 -1.11 7.84
CA TRP A 47 -1.81 -0.80 6.50
C TRP A 47 -2.34 0.62 6.34
N TYR A 48 -2.83 1.25 7.41
CA TYR A 48 -3.34 2.62 7.34
C TYR A 48 -2.23 3.67 7.15
N GLN A 49 -0.98 3.33 7.49
CA GLN A 49 0.14 4.27 7.48
C GLN A 49 0.47 4.80 6.08
N GLY A 50 0.37 3.98 5.03
CA GLY A 50 0.62 4.40 3.64
C GLY A 50 -0.41 5.40 3.09
N THR A 51 -1.61 5.42 3.67
CA THR A 51 -2.73 6.28 3.25
C THR A 51 -2.48 7.76 3.59
N LEU A 52 -1.96 8.03 4.79
CA LEU A 52 -1.71 9.40 5.27
C LEU A 52 -0.59 10.09 4.48
N LEU A 53 0.44 9.32 4.13
CA LEU A 53 1.58 9.83 3.37
C LEU A 53 1.19 10.23 1.95
N ASN A 54 0.41 9.40 1.26
CA ASN A 54 -0.09 9.73 -0.07
C ASN A 54 -1.11 10.88 -0.06
N TYR A 55 -1.91 10.99 1.00
CA TYR A 55 -2.78 12.14 1.19
C TYR A 55 -1.96 13.43 1.34
N ALA A 56 -0.89 13.44 2.15
CA ALA A 56 -0.01 14.59 2.30
C ALA A 56 0.60 15.04 0.95
N TRP A 57 1.09 14.10 0.13
CA TRP A 57 1.57 14.41 -1.22
C TRP A 57 0.48 14.92 -2.16
N SER A 58 -0.77 14.46 -2.01
CA SER A 58 -1.89 14.96 -2.80
C SER A 58 -2.26 16.42 -2.46
N GLN A 59 -2.05 16.84 -1.21
CA GLN A 59 -2.30 18.21 -0.76
C GLN A 59 -1.13 19.14 -1.09
N ASN A 60 0.11 18.64 -1.02
CA ASN A 60 1.32 19.41 -1.32
C ASN A 60 2.32 18.59 -2.17
N PRO A 61 2.19 18.63 -3.51
CA PRO A 61 3.09 17.91 -4.40
C PRO A 61 4.56 18.34 -4.30
N ALA A 62 4.84 19.57 -3.87
CA ALA A 62 6.21 20.10 -3.77
C ALA A 62 7.06 19.32 -2.75
N LEU A 63 6.44 18.60 -1.82
CA LEU A 63 7.14 17.68 -0.92
C LEU A 63 7.94 16.62 -1.69
N LEU A 64 7.52 16.22 -2.89
CA LEU A 64 8.25 15.25 -3.72
C LEU A 64 9.52 15.81 -4.36
N HIS A 65 9.81 17.11 -4.23
CA HIS A 65 11.11 17.67 -4.60
C HIS A 65 12.17 17.41 -3.54
N ASP A 66 11.77 17.18 -2.28
CA ASP A 66 12.68 16.73 -1.25
C ASP A 66 13.15 15.30 -1.54
N PRO A 67 14.47 15.04 -1.58
CA PRO A 67 15.01 13.72 -1.89
C PRO A 67 14.55 12.64 -0.90
N VAL A 68 14.24 12.97 0.35
CA VAL A 68 13.73 12.03 1.35
C VAL A 68 12.34 11.55 0.95
N HIS A 69 11.42 12.46 0.61
CA HIS A 69 10.08 12.08 0.16
C HIS A 69 10.13 11.30 -1.16
N LYS A 70 11.03 11.68 -2.08
CA LYS A 70 11.26 10.95 -3.32
C LYS A 70 11.75 9.52 -3.06
N ALA A 71 12.68 9.34 -2.12
CA ALA A 71 13.20 8.04 -1.72
C ALA A 71 12.12 7.17 -1.06
N ILE A 72 11.28 7.77 -0.21
CA ILE A 72 10.14 7.06 0.39
C ILE A 72 9.17 6.59 -0.70
N ALA A 73 8.83 7.46 -1.66
CA ALA A 73 7.96 7.08 -2.78
C ALA A 73 8.56 5.93 -3.61
N GLY A 74 9.87 5.97 -3.89
CA GLY A 74 10.58 4.88 -4.59
C GLY A 74 10.58 3.58 -3.80
N THR A 75 10.76 3.66 -2.48
CA THR A 75 10.70 2.50 -1.57
C THR A 75 9.30 1.89 -1.58
N MET A 76 8.25 2.72 -1.55
CA MET A 76 6.87 2.23 -1.64
C MET A 76 6.62 1.49 -2.95
N VAL A 77 7.06 2.05 -4.09
CA VAL A 77 6.98 1.35 -5.39
C VAL A 77 7.70 -0.01 -5.32
N ALA A 78 8.93 -0.04 -4.83
CA ALA A 78 9.70 -1.29 -4.72
C ALA A 78 8.97 -2.34 -3.86
N ILE A 79 8.43 -1.96 -2.69
CA ILE A 79 7.67 -2.85 -1.81
C ILE A 79 6.44 -3.42 -2.54
N MET A 80 5.70 -2.59 -3.29
CA MET A 80 4.51 -3.05 -4.02
C MET A 80 4.85 -4.05 -5.12
N TRP A 81 5.95 -3.84 -5.85
CA TRP A 81 6.38 -4.76 -6.90
C TRP A 81 6.94 -6.07 -6.33
N VAL A 82 7.78 -5.99 -5.28
CA VAL A 82 8.32 -7.19 -4.60
C VAL A 82 7.19 -8.01 -3.98
N SER A 83 6.23 -7.36 -3.31
CA SER A 83 5.06 -8.05 -2.74
C SER A 83 4.17 -8.67 -3.82
N GLY A 84 3.93 -7.97 -4.94
CA GLY A 84 3.17 -8.51 -6.07
C GLY A 84 3.84 -9.76 -6.68
N TRP A 85 5.16 -9.73 -6.85
CA TRP A 85 5.93 -10.89 -7.29
C TRP A 85 5.82 -12.05 -6.29
N TRP A 86 6.02 -11.76 -4.99
CA TRP A 86 5.92 -12.76 -3.93
C TRP A 86 4.52 -13.39 -3.84
N TYR A 87 3.47 -12.59 -3.95
CA TYR A 87 2.08 -13.06 -4.01
C TYR A 87 1.83 -13.96 -5.22
N SER A 88 2.36 -13.59 -6.39
CA SER A 88 2.27 -14.43 -7.60
C SER A 88 2.94 -15.80 -7.37
N LYS A 89 4.13 -15.82 -6.77
CA LYS A 89 4.88 -17.06 -6.47
C LYS A 89 4.16 -17.97 -5.45
N ASN A 90 3.33 -17.41 -4.58
CA ASN A 90 2.62 -18.13 -3.51
C ASN A 90 1.12 -18.32 -3.78
N GLY A 91 0.65 -18.07 -5.01
CA GLY A 91 -0.76 -18.32 -5.39
C GLY A 91 -1.77 -17.30 -4.88
N VAL A 92 -1.33 -16.15 -4.38
CA VAL A 92 -2.21 -15.06 -3.90
C VAL A 92 -2.67 -14.22 -5.10
N THR A 93 -3.92 -14.39 -5.54
CA THR A 93 -4.40 -13.87 -6.84
C THR A 93 -5.04 -12.49 -6.80
N GLY A 94 -5.91 -12.18 -5.82
CA GLY A 94 -6.53 -10.85 -5.71
C GLY A 94 -5.50 -9.76 -5.35
N PRO A 95 -4.76 -9.92 -4.23
CA PRO A 95 -3.76 -8.96 -3.82
C PRO A 95 -2.65 -8.69 -4.84
N LYS A 96 -2.16 -9.69 -5.60
CA LYS A 96 -1.07 -9.47 -6.58
C LYS A 96 -1.45 -8.46 -7.67
N VAL A 97 -2.70 -8.48 -8.14
CA VAL A 97 -3.18 -7.56 -9.17
C VAL A 97 -3.30 -6.15 -8.58
N ALA A 98 -3.89 -6.07 -7.39
CA ALA A 98 -4.14 -4.80 -6.72
C ALA A 98 -2.83 -4.06 -6.39
N VAL A 99 -1.82 -4.76 -5.86
CA VAL A 99 -0.51 -4.15 -5.56
C VAL A 99 0.29 -3.83 -6.83
N GLY A 100 0.15 -4.62 -7.89
CA GLY A 100 0.80 -4.34 -9.18
C GLY A 100 0.29 -3.05 -9.83
N VAL A 101 -1.04 -2.91 -9.93
CA VAL A 101 -1.69 -1.70 -10.49
C VAL A 101 -1.33 -0.47 -9.67
N MET A 102 -1.42 -0.56 -8.34
CA MET A 102 -1.13 0.57 -7.47
C MET A 102 0.36 0.91 -7.41
N GLY A 103 1.26 -0.09 -7.55
CA GLY A 103 2.69 0.16 -7.70
C GLY A 103 3.03 0.90 -8.98
N ALA A 104 2.36 0.58 -10.10
CA ALA A 104 2.49 1.32 -11.35
C ALA A 104 1.95 2.76 -11.24
N LEU A 105 0.78 2.94 -10.61
CA LEU A 105 0.17 4.25 -10.39
C LEU A 105 1.04 5.14 -9.49
N GLN A 106 1.57 4.59 -8.39
CA GLN A 106 2.50 5.29 -7.48
C GLN A 106 3.77 5.72 -8.22
N ALA A 107 4.34 4.83 -9.04
CA ALA A 107 5.54 5.12 -9.81
C ALA A 107 5.30 6.26 -10.80
N TYR A 108 4.18 6.21 -11.53
CA TYR A 108 3.80 7.28 -12.44
C TYR A 108 3.61 8.61 -11.71
N ALA A 109 2.84 8.62 -10.61
CA ALA A 109 2.54 9.83 -9.87
C ALA A 109 3.77 10.49 -9.22
N ALA A 110 4.74 9.70 -8.76
CA ALA A 110 5.92 10.21 -8.05
C ALA A 110 7.10 10.58 -8.98
N PHE A 111 7.21 9.95 -10.16
CA PHE A 111 8.40 10.04 -11.01
C PHE A 111 8.17 10.51 -12.44
N ALA A 112 6.94 10.45 -12.97
CA ALA A 112 6.67 10.73 -14.38
C ALA A 112 5.68 11.89 -14.64
N ALA A 113 5.10 12.47 -13.58
CA ALA A 113 3.98 13.41 -13.65
C ALA A 113 4.31 14.84 -13.21
#